data_AF-A0A660XEP6-F1
#
_entry.id   AF-A0A660XEP6-F1
#
_cell.length_a   1.000
_cell.length_b   1.000
_cell.length_c   1.000
_cell.angle_alpha   90.00
_cell.angle_beta   90.00
_cell.angle_gamma   90.00
#
_symmetry.space_group_name_H-M   'P 1'
#
loop_
_entity.id
_entity.type
_entity.pdbx_description
1 polymer ?
#
loop_
_entity_poly.entity_id
_entity_poly.type
_entity_poly.pdbx_seq_one_letter_code
_entity_poly.pdbx_strand_id
1 'polypeptide(L)'
;MKSQANRNYKSNDIIMTPEYLAKFLVNHFKPRGKILEPCKGTGNFLKFLPKDTLWCELSEGKNFFDFNEKVDWIITNPPWSQIRKFLQHSLEISNNVCFLLTINHLWTKARIRDIKNAGFGIKEIVIFDTPDNFPPLGFQVGMIHLQKGYSGAINFFDFLSKELKKAGDLI
;
A
#
# COMPACT_ATOMS: atom_id res chain seq x y z
N MET A 1 26.76 -7.84 18.23
CA MET A 1 25.81 -8.16 17.12
C MET A 1 26.29 -7.42 15.86
N LYS A 2 27.12 -8.07 15.04
CA LYS A 2 27.78 -7.52 13.83
C LYS A 2 27.16 -8.15 12.57
N SER A 3 25.91 -7.78 12.25
CA SER A 3 25.28 -8.19 10.98
C SER A 3 23.98 -7.42 10.76
N GLN A 4 24.09 -6.12 10.50
CA GLN A 4 23.06 -5.43 9.72
C GLN A 4 23.70 -5.06 8.40
N ALA A 5 23.18 -5.65 7.32
CA ALA A 5 23.49 -5.18 5.98
C ALA A 5 22.99 -3.74 5.85
N ASN A 6 23.87 -2.86 5.39
CA ASN A 6 23.64 -1.47 5.01
C ASN A 6 23.56 -0.41 6.13
N ARG A 7 24.73 -0.07 6.68
CA ARG A 7 24.91 1.17 7.48
C ARG A 7 24.78 2.47 6.66
N ASN A 8 24.80 2.40 5.33
CA ASN A 8 24.81 3.55 4.41
C ASN A 8 23.67 3.55 3.37
N TYR A 9 22.59 2.78 3.57
CA TYR A 9 21.45 2.81 2.63
C TYR A 9 20.75 4.16 2.73
N LYS A 10 20.90 5.00 1.70
CA LYS A 10 19.97 6.12 1.47
C LYS A 10 18.66 5.50 0.99
N SER A 11 17.65 5.50 1.84
CA SER A 11 16.29 5.15 1.43
C SER A 11 15.87 6.13 0.35
N ASN A 12 15.74 5.66 -0.89
CA ASN A 12 15.03 6.42 -1.91
C ASN A 12 13.57 5.97 -1.86
N ASP A 13 12.77 6.66 -1.05
CA ASP A 13 11.36 6.33 -0.86
C ASP A 13 10.47 6.71 -2.06
N ILE A 14 11.07 7.31 -3.10
CA ILE A 14 10.39 7.70 -4.33
C ILE A 14 10.36 6.49 -5.28
N ILE A 15 9.49 5.53 -5.00
CA ILE A 15 9.24 4.37 -5.86
C ILE A 15 7.87 4.56 -6.51
N MET A 16 7.85 4.83 -7.81
CA MET A 16 6.60 5.02 -8.54
C MET A 16 5.95 3.68 -8.88
N THR A 17 4.69 3.51 -8.50
CA THR A 17 3.89 2.35 -8.91
C THR A 17 3.65 2.40 -10.43
N PRO A 18 4.02 1.37 -11.21
CA PRO A 18 3.67 1.30 -12.63
C PRO A 18 2.17 1.34 -12.85
N GLU A 19 1.76 1.94 -13.97
CA GLU A 19 0.35 2.11 -14.31
C GLU A 19 -0.41 0.77 -14.41
N TYR A 20 0.20 -0.25 -15.04
CA TYR A 20 -0.42 -1.57 -15.17
C TYR A 20 -0.72 -2.21 -13.80
N LEU A 21 0.20 -2.06 -12.84
CA LEU A 21 0.07 -2.61 -11.51
C LEU A 21 -0.98 -1.84 -10.71
N ALA A 22 -0.98 -0.50 -10.80
CA ALA A 22 -2.01 0.33 -10.20
C ALA A 22 -3.42 -0.05 -10.71
N LYS A 23 -3.58 -0.23 -12.02
CA LYS A 23 -4.84 -0.68 -12.64
C LYS A 23 -5.28 -2.04 -12.09
N PHE A 24 -4.37 -3.01 -12.09
CA PHE A 24 -4.63 -4.35 -11.58
C PHE A 24 -5.10 -4.32 -10.12
N LEU A 25 -4.37 -3.62 -9.24
CA LEU A 25 -4.68 -3.57 -7.82
C LEU A 25 -6.01 -2.85 -7.54
N VAL A 26 -6.31 -1.74 -8.23
CA VAL A 26 -7.60 -1.05 -8.08
C VAL A 26 -8.76 -1.95 -8.54
N ASN A 27 -8.60 -2.65 -9.66
CA ASN A 27 -9.60 -3.59 -10.16
C ASN A 27 -9.78 -4.82 -9.25
N HIS A 28 -8.73 -5.22 -8.55
CA HIS A 28 -8.74 -6.34 -7.62
C HIS A 28 -9.48 -5.97 -6.32
N PHE A 29 -9.06 -4.89 -5.65
CA PHE A 29 -9.63 -4.49 -4.36
C PHE A 29 -10.99 -3.78 -4.48
N LYS A 30 -11.27 -3.13 -5.61
CA LYS A 30 -12.54 -2.43 -5.91
C LYS A 30 -12.97 -1.50 -4.77
N PRO A 31 -12.14 -0.52 -4.35
CA PRO A 31 -12.48 0.41 -3.27
C PRO A 31 -13.74 1.22 -3.63
N ARG A 32 -14.55 1.55 -2.62
CA ARG A 32 -15.84 2.27 -2.78
C ARG A 32 -16.06 3.23 -1.61
N GLY A 33 -16.94 4.21 -1.81
CA GLY A 33 -17.19 5.26 -0.81
C GLY A 33 -16.16 6.37 -0.93
N LYS A 34 -15.84 7.02 0.19
CA LYS A 34 -14.84 8.09 0.24
C LYS A 34 -13.44 7.49 0.25
N ILE A 35 -12.63 7.78 -0.78
CA ILE A 35 -11.31 7.16 -0.96
C ILE A 35 -10.23 8.24 -0.81
N LEU A 36 -9.10 7.86 -0.22
CA LEU A 36 -7.89 8.68 -0.13
C LEU A 36 -6.69 7.94 -0.73
N GLU A 37 -5.97 8.60 -1.61
CA GLU A 37 -4.61 8.24 -2.01
C GLU A 37 -3.60 9.18 -1.32
N PRO A 38 -3.05 8.81 -0.15
CA PRO A 38 -2.31 9.70 0.75
C PRO A 38 -0.90 10.09 0.29
N CYS A 39 -0.34 9.49 -0.76
CA CYS A 39 0.95 9.89 -1.32
C CYS A 39 1.03 9.51 -2.79
N LYS A 40 0.27 10.23 -3.62
CA LYS A 40 -0.02 9.83 -5.01
C LYS A 40 1.22 9.72 -5.90
N GLY A 41 2.32 10.42 -5.60
CA GLY A 41 3.46 10.56 -6.51
C GLY A 41 3.01 11.06 -7.90
N THR A 42 3.25 10.24 -8.92
CA THR A 42 2.81 10.50 -10.31
C THR A 42 1.30 10.28 -10.55
N GLY A 43 0.55 9.80 -9.54
CA GLY A 43 -0.91 9.67 -9.60
C GLY A 43 -1.41 8.44 -10.34
N ASN A 44 -0.60 7.39 -10.52
CA ASN A 44 -1.01 6.20 -11.28
C ASN A 44 -2.19 5.44 -10.63
N PHE A 45 -2.32 5.43 -9.31
CA PHE A 45 -3.54 4.91 -8.65
C PHE A 45 -4.78 5.76 -8.98
N LEU A 46 -4.64 7.10 -8.94
CA LEU A 46 -5.74 8.04 -9.21
C LEU A 46 -6.33 7.89 -10.61
N LYS A 47 -5.54 7.45 -11.61
CA LYS A 47 -6.03 7.18 -12.98
C LYS A 47 -7.16 6.14 -13.03
N PHE A 48 -7.20 5.21 -12.06
CA PHE A 48 -8.13 4.09 -12.03
C PHE A 48 -9.13 4.16 -10.87
N LEU A 49 -8.94 5.08 -9.94
CA LEU A 49 -9.88 5.34 -8.85
C LEU A 49 -10.98 6.33 -9.30
N PRO A 50 -12.10 6.41 -8.56
CA PRO A 50 -13.14 7.42 -8.79
C PRO A 50 -12.57 8.84 -8.85
N LYS A 51 -13.13 9.70 -9.71
CA LYS A 51 -12.62 11.06 -9.96
C LYS A 51 -12.63 11.97 -8.73
N ASP A 52 -13.50 11.67 -7.77
CA ASP A 52 -13.67 12.36 -6.49
C ASP A 52 -12.76 11.82 -5.38
N THR A 53 -11.84 10.89 -5.70
CA THR A 53 -10.81 10.42 -4.76
C THR A 53 -9.97 11.57 -4.24
N LEU A 54 -9.91 11.68 -2.92
CA LEU A 54 -9.05 12.63 -2.23
C LEU A 54 -7.60 12.21 -2.34
N TRP A 55 -6.67 13.16 -2.27
CA TRP A 55 -5.26 12.84 -2.40
C TRP A 55 -4.38 13.80 -1.61
N CYS A 56 -3.23 13.26 -1.19
CA CYS A 56 -2.13 14.01 -0.63
C CYS A 56 -0.86 13.76 -1.45
N GLU A 57 -0.01 14.78 -1.51
CA GLU A 57 1.30 14.73 -2.12
C GLU A 57 2.16 15.82 -1.49
N LEU A 58 3.21 15.42 -0.78
CA LEU A 58 4.03 16.35 -0.01
C LEU A 58 4.69 17.37 -0.93
N SER A 59 5.13 16.94 -2.12
CA SER A 59 5.73 17.83 -3.13
C SER A 59 4.74 18.84 -3.75
N GLU A 60 3.44 18.62 -3.58
CA GLU A 60 2.37 19.53 -4.03
C GLU A 60 1.69 20.25 -2.84
N GLY A 61 2.34 20.28 -1.67
CA GLY A 61 1.89 21.03 -0.50
C GLY A 61 0.72 20.39 0.27
N LYS A 62 0.35 19.14 -0.03
CA LYS A 62 -0.67 18.39 0.71
C LYS A 62 -0.03 17.28 1.52
N ASN A 63 0.25 17.55 2.79
CA ASN A 63 0.84 16.58 3.70
C ASN A 63 -0.23 15.61 4.23
N PHE A 64 0.01 14.31 4.09
CA PHE A 64 -0.88 13.26 4.59
C PHE A 64 -1.12 13.34 6.10
N PHE A 65 -0.09 13.68 6.88
CA PHE A 65 -0.20 13.73 8.34
C PHE A 65 -1.07 14.88 8.84
N ASP A 66 -1.38 15.87 7.99
CA ASP A 66 -2.30 16.96 8.31
C ASP A 66 -3.75 16.65 7.87
N PHE A 67 -3.97 15.56 7.13
CA PHE A 67 -5.28 15.12 6.69
C PHE A 67 -6.02 14.37 7.80
N ASN A 68 -7.17 14.89 8.25
CA ASN A 68 -7.89 14.38 9.43
C ASN A 68 -9.33 13.92 9.16
N GLU A 69 -9.80 14.00 7.90
CA GLU A 69 -11.14 13.55 7.55
C GLU A 69 -11.25 12.02 7.58
N LYS A 70 -12.41 11.50 8.01
CA LYS A 70 -12.68 10.06 7.90
C LYS A 70 -12.93 9.69 6.44
N VAL A 71 -12.39 8.53 6.03
CA VAL A 71 -12.54 7.94 4.70
C VAL A 71 -12.87 6.45 4.82
N ASP A 72 -13.46 5.87 3.78
CA ASP A 72 -13.77 4.45 3.75
C ASP A 72 -12.56 3.60 3.37
N TRP A 73 -11.73 4.13 2.47
CA TRP A 73 -10.56 3.43 1.93
C TRP A 73 -9.33 4.34 1.80
N ILE A 74 -8.18 3.78 2.15
CA ILE A 74 -6.86 4.24 1.77
C ILE A 74 -6.24 3.19 0.85
N ILE A 75 -5.71 3.61 -0.29
CA ILE A 75 -5.02 2.73 -1.25
C ILE A 75 -3.80 3.45 -1.80
N THR A 76 -2.61 2.90 -1.53
CA THR A 76 -1.35 3.61 -1.86
C THR A 76 -0.12 2.72 -1.94
N ASN A 77 0.96 3.26 -2.52
CA ASN A 77 2.33 2.83 -2.29
C ASN A 77 3.01 3.80 -1.30
N PRO A 78 3.00 3.50 0.01
CA PRO A 78 3.51 4.43 1.01
C PRO A 78 5.04 4.51 0.96
N PRO A 79 5.66 5.60 1.47
CA PRO A 79 7.10 5.66 1.67
C PRO A 79 7.54 4.60 2.69
N TRP A 80 8.35 3.64 2.27
CA TRP A 80 8.70 2.47 3.09
C TRP A 80 9.49 2.83 4.35
N SER A 81 10.34 3.87 4.31
CA SER A 81 11.04 4.37 5.50
C SER A 81 10.12 4.91 6.60
N GLN A 82 8.90 5.35 6.24
CA GLN A 82 7.93 5.94 7.16
C GLN A 82 6.71 5.04 7.41
N ILE A 83 6.79 3.77 7.01
CA ILE A 83 5.64 2.85 6.97
C ILE A 83 4.86 2.78 8.29
N ARG A 84 5.54 2.83 9.45
CA ARG A 84 4.85 2.74 10.74
C ARG A 84 3.99 3.97 11.03
N LYS A 85 4.49 5.17 10.74
CA LYS A 85 3.72 6.42 10.91
C LYS A 85 2.56 6.49 9.93
N PHE A 86 2.80 6.11 8.68
CA PHE A 86 1.77 6.00 7.65
C PHE A 86 0.66 5.03 8.06
N LEU A 87 1.05 3.86 8.58
CA LEU A 87 0.12 2.85 9.09
C LEU A 87 -0.72 3.41 10.23
N GLN A 88 -0.10 3.98 11.27
CA GLN A 88 -0.81 4.51 12.44
C GLN A 88 -1.86 5.55 12.03
N HIS A 89 -1.47 6.54 11.23
CA HIS A 89 -2.39 7.58 10.75
C HIS A 89 -3.53 7.00 9.90
N SER A 90 -3.20 6.05 9.00
CA SER A 90 -4.21 5.40 8.15
C SER A 90 -5.24 4.60 8.95
N LEU A 91 -4.80 3.91 10.01
CA LEU A 91 -5.68 3.15 10.90
C LEU A 91 -6.62 4.05 11.71
N GLU A 92 -6.22 5.30 11.98
CA GLU A 92 -7.06 6.26 12.68
C GLU A 92 -8.20 6.77 11.79
N ILE A 93 -7.92 7.08 10.52
CA ILE A 93 -8.86 7.81 9.65
C ILE A 93 -9.65 6.93 8.66
N SER A 94 -9.27 5.67 8.46
CA SER A 94 -9.89 4.80 7.47
C SER A 94 -10.58 3.56 8.06
N ASN A 95 -11.43 2.89 7.27
CA ASN A 95 -11.95 1.56 7.58
C ASN A 95 -11.22 0.45 6.81
N ASN A 96 -10.56 0.78 5.70
CA ASN A 96 -9.83 -0.14 4.84
C ASN A 96 -8.51 0.49 4.41
N VAL A 97 -7.39 -0.20 4.64
CA VAL A 97 -6.05 0.29 4.28
C VAL A 97 -5.36 -0.74 3.40
N CYS A 98 -5.11 -0.38 2.15
CA CYS A 98 -4.37 -1.18 1.17
C CYS A 98 -2.99 -0.55 0.94
N PHE A 99 -1.93 -1.23 1.36
CA PHE A 99 -0.56 -0.75 1.21
C PHE A 99 0.27 -1.66 0.31
N LEU A 100 0.89 -1.08 -0.72
CA LEU A 100 1.87 -1.71 -1.59
C LEU A 100 3.27 -1.62 -0.98
N LEU A 101 3.85 -2.74 -0.56
CA LEU A 101 5.14 -2.79 0.15
C LEU A 101 5.72 -4.20 0.08
N THR A 102 6.98 -4.39 0.52
CA THR A 102 7.45 -5.76 0.77
C THR A 102 6.72 -6.35 1.97
N ILE A 103 6.23 -7.58 1.89
CA ILE A 103 5.28 -8.14 2.88
C ILE A 103 5.83 -8.09 4.32
N ASN A 104 7.13 -8.26 4.49
CA ASN A 104 7.81 -8.14 5.78
C ASN A 104 7.75 -6.72 6.39
N HIS A 105 7.47 -5.67 5.62
CA HIS A 105 7.17 -4.32 6.10
C HIS A 105 5.82 -4.20 6.82
N LEU A 106 5.03 -5.25 6.95
CA LEU A 106 3.92 -5.27 7.89
C LEU A 106 4.17 -6.22 9.06
N TRP A 107 4.95 -7.27 8.82
CA TRP A 107 5.10 -8.43 9.72
C TRP A 107 6.04 -8.25 10.93
N THR A 108 6.22 -7.02 11.43
CA THR A 108 6.94 -6.84 12.71
C THR A 108 5.98 -6.84 13.89
N LYS A 109 6.47 -7.29 15.05
CA LYS A 109 5.71 -7.31 16.31
C LYS A 109 5.07 -5.95 16.65
N ALA A 110 5.75 -4.83 16.34
CA ALA A 110 5.25 -3.49 16.60
C ALA A 110 4.04 -3.16 15.71
N ARG A 111 4.16 -3.35 14.39
CA ARG A 111 3.08 -3.04 13.43
C ARG A 111 1.87 -3.95 13.60
N ILE A 112 2.09 -5.25 13.86
CA ILE A 112 1.00 -6.18 14.18
C ILE A 112 0.26 -5.75 15.46
N ARG A 113 0.97 -5.21 16.46
CA ARG A 113 0.33 -4.66 17.67
C ARG A 113 -0.45 -3.39 17.37
N ASP A 114 0.11 -2.46 16.59
CA ASP A 114 -0.56 -1.22 16.18
C ASP A 114 -1.89 -1.55 15.45
N ILE A 115 -1.88 -2.52 14.52
CA ILE A 115 -3.06 -3.01 13.79
C ILE A 115 -4.12 -3.59 14.75
N LYS A 116 -3.71 -4.49 15.65
CA LYS A 116 -4.64 -5.11 16.62
C LYS A 116 -5.24 -4.09 17.57
N ASN A 117 -4.43 -3.17 18.10
CA ASN A 117 -4.88 -2.14 19.03
C ASN A 117 -5.86 -1.16 18.38
N ALA A 118 -5.70 -0.88 17.08
CA ALA A 118 -6.65 -0.08 16.32
C ALA A 118 -7.94 -0.85 15.95
N GLY A 119 -8.03 -2.14 16.31
CA GLY A 119 -9.18 -2.98 15.99
C GLY A 119 -9.24 -3.46 14.55
N PHE A 120 -8.10 -3.56 13.86
CA PHE A 120 -8.01 -4.07 12.49
C PHE A 120 -7.53 -5.52 12.45
N GLY A 121 -7.89 -6.20 11.36
CA GLY A 121 -7.31 -7.48 10.96
C GLY A 121 -6.72 -7.39 9.55
N ILE A 122 -5.80 -8.30 9.25
CA ILE A 122 -5.33 -8.52 7.88
C ILE A 122 -6.42 -9.32 7.17
N LYS A 123 -7.07 -8.74 6.18
CA LYS A 123 -8.11 -9.43 5.41
C LYS A 123 -7.52 -10.22 4.25
N GLU A 124 -6.53 -9.62 3.59
CA GLU A 124 -6.05 -10.13 2.33
C GLU A 124 -4.61 -9.70 2.05
N ILE A 125 -3.86 -10.60 1.40
CA ILE A 125 -2.51 -10.38 0.89
C ILE A 125 -2.48 -10.81 -0.57
N VAL A 126 -2.03 -9.90 -1.44
CA VAL A 126 -1.88 -10.13 -2.88
C VAL A 126 -0.41 -10.02 -3.24
N ILE A 127 0.14 -11.06 -3.88
CA ILE A 127 1.51 -11.06 -4.40
C ILE A 127 1.53 -11.21 -5.93
N PHE A 128 2.57 -10.67 -6.54
CA PHE A 128 2.76 -10.59 -7.99
C PHE A 128 4.25 -10.40 -8.30
N ASP A 129 4.62 -10.51 -9.58
CA ASP A 129 6.00 -10.27 -9.99
C ASP A 129 6.42 -8.83 -9.68
N THR A 130 7.52 -8.68 -8.94
CA THR A 130 7.99 -7.36 -8.49
C THR A 130 8.38 -6.54 -9.73
N PRO A 131 7.84 -5.32 -9.92
CA PRO A 131 8.20 -4.53 -11.08
C PRO A 131 9.70 -4.18 -11.15
N ASP A 132 10.25 -4.12 -12.36
CA ASP A 132 11.68 -3.84 -12.61
C ASP A 132 12.17 -2.53 -11.97
N ASN A 133 11.27 -1.56 -11.78
CA ASN A 133 11.61 -0.26 -11.20
C ASN A 133 11.58 -0.24 -9.66
N PHE A 134 11.22 -1.35 -9.02
CA PHE A 134 11.29 -1.49 -7.57
C PHE A 134 12.69 -2.00 -7.17
N PRO A 135 13.20 -1.61 -5.99
CA PRO A 135 14.54 -2.03 -5.58
C PRO A 135 14.59 -3.55 -5.34
N PRO A 136 15.67 -4.25 -5.78
CA PRO A 136 15.83 -5.68 -5.58
C PRO A 136 16.26 -5.96 -4.13
N LEU A 137 15.29 -6.07 -3.22
CA LEU A 137 15.54 -6.25 -1.78
C LEU A 137 15.54 -7.72 -1.32
N GLY A 138 15.31 -8.67 -2.22
CA GLY A 138 15.18 -10.11 -1.89
C GLY A 138 13.92 -10.47 -1.10
N PHE A 139 13.04 -9.49 -0.83
CA PHE A 139 11.74 -9.68 -0.20
C PHE A 139 10.63 -9.58 -1.24
N GLN A 140 9.59 -10.40 -1.09
CA GLN A 140 8.40 -10.33 -1.94
C GLN A 140 7.66 -9.00 -1.74
N VAL A 141 7.44 -8.26 -2.83
CA VAL A 141 6.51 -7.13 -2.89
C VAL A 141 5.09 -7.64 -3.03
N GLY A 142 4.15 -7.00 -2.36
CA GLY A 142 2.73 -7.27 -2.52
C GLY A 142 1.88 -6.15 -1.96
N MET A 143 0.57 -6.30 -2.06
CA MET A 143 -0.38 -5.38 -1.45
C MET A 143 -1.13 -6.08 -0.32
N ILE A 144 -1.17 -5.45 0.84
CA ILE A 144 -1.86 -5.97 2.02
C ILE A 144 -3.08 -5.11 2.31
N HIS A 145 -4.25 -5.73 2.46
CA HIS A 145 -5.50 -5.10 2.86
C HIS A 145 -5.77 -5.34 4.35
N LEU A 146 -5.81 -4.25 5.11
CA LEU A 146 -6.26 -4.20 6.48
C LEU A 146 -7.69 -3.70 6.53
N GLN A 147 -8.54 -4.38 7.29
CA GLN A 147 -9.93 -3.98 7.46
C GLN A 147 -10.28 -3.86 8.95
N LYS A 148 -10.94 -2.76 9.31
CA LYS A 148 -11.43 -2.51 10.66
C LYS A 148 -12.49 -3.55 11.04
N GLY A 149 -12.39 -4.10 12.24
CA GLY A 149 -13.26 -5.14 12.76
C GLY A 149 -13.07 -6.52 12.12
N TYR A 150 -12.08 -6.72 11.25
CA TYR A 150 -11.86 -8.01 10.61
C TYR A 150 -11.19 -9.01 11.58
N SER A 151 -11.78 -10.19 11.70
CA SER A 151 -11.30 -11.28 12.56
C SER A 151 -11.25 -12.65 11.86
N GLY A 152 -11.49 -12.68 10.54
CA GLY A 152 -11.53 -13.90 9.74
C GLY A 152 -10.15 -14.41 9.32
N ALA A 153 -10.16 -15.48 8.51
CA ALA A 153 -8.95 -16.01 7.88
C ALA A 153 -8.32 -15.00 6.91
N ILE A 154 -7.00 -15.00 6.75
CA ILE A 154 -6.33 -14.17 5.76
C ILE A 154 -6.51 -14.83 4.39
N ASN A 155 -7.10 -14.12 3.42
CA ASN A 155 -7.08 -14.58 2.04
C ASN A 155 -5.72 -14.28 1.40
N PHE A 156 -5.14 -15.26 0.71
CA PHE A 156 -3.85 -15.11 0.04
C PHE A 156 -4.03 -15.36 -1.45
N PHE A 157 -3.63 -14.38 -2.27
CA PHE A 157 -3.72 -14.45 -3.71
C PHE A 157 -2.34 -14.40 -4.34
N ASP A 158 -2.03 -15.45 -5.10
CA ASP A 158 -0.78 -15.61 -5.82
C ASP A 158 -0.96 -15.35 -7.32
N PHE A 159 -0.33 -14.26 -7.78
CA PHE A 159 -0.23 -13.89 -9.18
C PHE A 159 1.22 -13.87 -9.69
N LEU A 160 2.16 -14.54 -9.01
CA LEU A 160 3.50 -14.76 -9.56
C LEU A 160 3.43 -15.57 -10.85
N SER A 161 4.31 -15.29 -11.81
CA SER A 161 4.40 -15.99 -13.11
C SER A 161 3.13 -15.97 -13.98
N LYS A 162 2.10 -15.23 -13.55
CA LYS A 162 0.98 -14.84 -14.41
C LYS A 162 1.40 -13.51 -15.01
N GLU A 163 1.56 -13.44 -16.33
CA GLU A 163 1.80 -12.17 -16.99
C GLU A 163 0.68 -11.19 -16.63
N LEU A 164 0.91 -10.32 -15.65
CA LEU A 164 0.15 -9.10 -15.47
C LEU A 164 0.57 -8.21 -16.64
N LYS A 165 -0.01 -8.49 -17.81
CA LYS A 165 0.44 -7.93 -19.09
C LYS A 165 0.52 -6.41 -19.00
N LYS A 166 1.67 -5.87 -19.41
CA LYS A 166 1.90 -4.44 -19.63
C LYS A 166 0.84 -3.96 -20.62
N ALA A 167 -0.20 -3.30 -20.09
CA ALA A 167 -1.33 -2.67 -20.78
C ALA A 167 -1.53 -3.04 -22.27
N GLY A 168 -2.42 -4.00 -22.51
CA GLY A 168 -2.92 -4.38 -23.83
C GLY A 168 -3.54 -5.77 -23.76
N ASP A 169 -4.86 -5.83 -23.66
CA ASP A 169 -5.68 -7.04 -23.65
C ASP A 169 -5.77 -7.82 -22.33
N LEU A 170 -6.90 -7.65 -21.63
CA LEU A 170 -7.92 -8.70 -21.58
C LEU A 170 -9.23 -8.20 -20.95
N ILE A 171 -10.28 -8.72 -21.59
CA ILE A 171 -11.72 -8.71 -21.31
C ILE A 171 -12.01 -9.43 -20.00
#